data_AF-A0A1Y0EPA2-F1
#
_entry.id   AF-A0A1Y0EPA2-F1
#
_cell.length_a   1.000
_cell.length_b   1.000
_cell.length_c   1.000
_cell.angle_alpha   90.00
_cell.angle_beta   90.00
_cell.angle_gamma   90.00
#
_symmetry.space_group_name_H-M   'P 1'
#
loop_
_entity.id
_entity.type
_entity.pdbx_description
1 polymer ?
#
loop_
_entity_poly.entity_id
_entity_poly.type
_entity_poly.pdbx_seq_one_letter_code
_entity_poly.pdbx_strand_id
1 'polypeptide(L)'
;MLAACAMGWALPDAAWADAQQTTGSPARAQLDFSLRIDKFIYLRVGSGSNPGGTDGGSGPAANATQDTVVFNVTPTVAPAPAALTNGNDLSRSWNGSSPSFSGTPTATLPVAVRSNAGPVSIAAQVSAPLSNGSHTIPMSAIGVTSSSSALPAPALPAAGTGAAVLVPTGGTGTSAAPSLLTQQTANWTFTYTHPPATPAGSYSGTVTFTATAL
;
A
#
# COMPACT_ATOMS: atom_id res chain seq x y z
N MET A 1 6.84 70.98 -8.30
CA MET A 1 7.28 69.96 -9.29
C MET A 1 8.08 68.92 -8.51
N LEU A 2 7.54 67.69 -8.49
CA LEU A 2 7.97 66.40 -7.94
C LEU A 2 8.88 66.30 -6.69
N ALA A 3 8.32 65.71 -5.63
CA ALA A 3 9.05 64.98 -4.60
C ALA A 3 9.21 63.50 -5.02
N ALA A 4 10.40 62.93 -4.91
CA ALA A 4 10.68 61.53 -5.20
C ALA A 4 10.76 60.72 -3.89
N CYS A 5 9.80 59.82 -3.67
CA CYS A 5 9.87 58.77 -2.65
C CYS A 5 10.66 57.57 -3.22
N ALA A 6 11.80 57.25 -2.62
CA ALA A 6 12.51 56.00 -2.90
C ALA A 6 12.06 54.92 -1.90
N MET A 7 11.36 53.89 -2.39
CA MET A 7 11.06 52.67 -1.62
C MET A 7 12.25 51.71 -1.74
N GLY A 8 13.00 51.54 -0.65
CA GLY A 8 14.02 50.49 -0.54
C GLY A 8 13.36 49.14 -0.26
N TRP A 9 13.58 48.18 -1.15
CA TRP A 9 13.20 46.78 -0.93
C TRP A 9 14.26 46.11 -0.06
N ALA A 10 13.88 45.71 1.16
CA ALA A 10 14.71 44.89 2.03
C ALA A 10 14.67 43.43 1.55
N LEU A 11 15.81 42.88 1.16
CA LEU A 11 15.97 41.44 0.96
C LEU A 11 16.04 40.75 2.34
N PRO A 12 15.50 39.53 2.50
CA PRO A 12 15.58 38.81 3.76
C PRO A 12 17.02 38.38 4.04
N ASP A 13 17.55 38.75 5.21
CA ASP A 13 18.82 38.24 5.72
C ASP A 13 18.71 36.73 5.97
N ALA A 14 19.64 35.95 5.40
CA ALA A 14 19.80 34.55 5.74
C ALA A 14 20.30 34.46 7.19
N ALA A 15 19.45 34.00 8.11
CA ALA A 15 19.86 33.75 9.49
C ALA A 15 20.75 32.50 9.55
N TRP A 16 22.01 32.67 9.91
CA TRP A 16 22.94 31.58 10.22
C TRP A 16 22.89 31.36 11.73
N ALA A 17 22.61 30.13 12.18
CA ALA A 17 22.59 29.79 13.60
C ALA A 17 24.01 29.34 14.02
N ASP A 18 24.64 30.10 14.91
CA ASP A 18 25.92 29.78 15.52
C ASP A 18 25.66 29.10 16.88
N ALA A 19 26.27 27.93 17.13
CA ALA A 19 26.08 27.17 18.36
C ALA A 19 27.40 27.11 19.13
N GLN A 20 27.52 27.89 20.21
CA GLN A 20 28.70 27.93 21.07
C GLN A 20 28.43 27.19 22.40
N GLN A 21 29.07 26.03 22.59
CA GLN A 21 29.09 25.33 23.87
C GLN A 21 30.49 25.42 24.48
N THR A 22 30.61 25.99 25.69
CA THR A 22 31.91 26.23 26.36
C THR A 22 31.99 25.47 27.67
N THR A 23 32.99 24.59 27.81
CA THR A 23 33.35 23.93 29.08
C THR A 23 34.87 23.69 29.10
N GLY A 24 35.58 24.29 30.06
CA GLY A 24 37.04 24.18 30.18
C GLY A 24 37.83 24.92 29.09
N SER A 25 39.16 25.06 29.28
CA SER A 25 40.10 25.85 28.45
C SER A 25 39.74 25.88 26.96
N PRO A 26 39.64 27.07 26.30
CA PRO A 26 38.98 27.20 25.00
C PRO A 26 39.84 26.59 23.88
N ALA A 27 39.66 25.30 23.61
CA ALA A 27 39.95 24.72 22.32
C ALA A 27 38.83 25.13 21.37
N ARG A 28 39.11 26.05 20.44
CA ARG A 28 38.19 26.39 19.35
C ARG A 28 38.30 25.30 18.28
N ALA A 29 37.25 24.51 18.12
CA ALA A 29 37.07 23.65 16.96
C ALA A 29 36.04 24.33 16.04
N GLN A 30 36.47 24.77 14.85
CA GLN A 30 35.55 25.18 13.80
C GLN A 30 35.25 23.95 12.96
N LEU A 31 33.97 23.55 12.95
CA LEU A 31 33.51 22.38 12.21
C LEU A 31 32.61 22.87 11.08
N ASP A 32 33.09 22.74 9.85
CA ASP A 32 32.28 22.99 8.66
C ASP A 32 31.68 21.66 8.21
N PHE A 33 30.35 21.55 8.30
CA PHE A 33 29.62 20.37 7.86
C PHE A 33 28.96 20.64 6.51
N SER A 34 29.10 19.70 5.58
CA SER A 34 28.30 19.66 4.36
C SER A 34 27.53 18.35 4.33
N LEU A 35 26.20 18.44 4.27
CA LEU A 35 25.32 17.29 4.22
C LEU A 35 24.61 17.25 2.88
N ARG A 36 24.75 16.12 2.17
CA ARG A 36 23.97 15.81 0.98
C ARG A 36 23.03 14.67 1.30
N ILE A 37 21.73 14.96 1.31
CA ILE A 37 20.67 13.96 1.50
C ILE A 37 20.08 13.68 0.12
N ASP A 38 20.28 12.46 -0.38
CA ASP A 38 19.64 12.03 -1.62
C ASP A 38 18.16 11.71 -1.39
N LYS A 39 17.41 11.66 -2.49
CA LYS A 39 15.99 11.26 -2.47
C LYS A 39 15.87 9.77 -2.18
N PHE A 40 14.89 9.39 -1.37
CA PHE A 40 14.50 8.01 -1.13
C PHE A 40 12.99 7.85 -1.19
N ILE A 41 12.57 6.63 -1.50
CA ILE A 41 11.19 6.19 -1.42
C ILE A 41 11.15 4.81 -0.78
N TYR A 42 10.17 4.60 0.09
CA TYR A 42 9.92 3.34 0.75
C TYR A 42 8.43 3.02 0.71
N LEU A 43 8.11 1.82 0.23
CA LEU A 43 6.79 1.23 0.29
C LEU A 43 6.90 -0.12 0.99
N ARG A 44 6.06 -0.33 2.00
CA ARG A 44 5.79 -1.64 2.59
C ARG A 44 4.33 -1.99 2.39
N VAL A 45 4.08 -3.21 1.92
CA VAL A 45 2.76 -3.85 1.95
C VAL A 45 2.91 -5.15 2.74
N GLY A 46 2.16 -5.29 3.83
CA GLY A 46 2.18 -6.45 4.72
C GLY A 46 3.33 -6.48 5.73
N SER A 47 3.87 -7.68 6.00
CA SER A 47 4.82 -8.02 7.06
C SER A 47 6.28 -7.63 6.77
N GLY A 48 6.51 -6.88 5.69
CA GLY A 48 7.85 -6.40 5.33
C GLY A 48 8.58 -5.66 6.46
N SER A 49 9.90 -5.58 6.32
CA SER A 49 10.82 -5.00 7.31
C SER A 49 10.36 -3.63 7.81
N ASN A 50 10.65 -3.28 9.06
CA ASN A 50 10.36 -1.93 9.52
C ASN A 50 11.33 -0.94 8.83
N PRO A 51 10.89 0.25 8.41
CA PRO A 51 11.74 1.26 7.77
C PRO A 51 12.75 1.91 8.71
N GLY A 52 12.71 1.61 10.00
CA GLY A 52 13.75 2.02 10.93
C GLY A 52 14.99 1.17 10.64
N GLY A 53 15.92 1.75 9.89
CA GLY A 53 17.29 1.25 9.88
C GLY A 53 17.84 1.13 11.29
N THR A 54 18.91 0.35 11.46
CA THR A 54 19.73 0.48 12.67
C THR A 54 20.47 1.81 12.65
N ASP A 55 20.89 2.31 13.81
CA ASP A 55 21.65 3.57 13.97
C ASP A 55 22.96 3.64 13.15
N GLY A 56 23.33 2.56 12.46
CA GLY A 56 24.44 2.48 11.51
C GLY A 56 24.12 2.88 10.06
N GLY A 57 22.94 3.48 9.79
CA GLY A 57 22.66 4.11 8.50
C GLY A 57 22.28 3.16 7.36
N SER A 58 21.95 1.89 7.65
CA SER A 58 21.25 1.05 6.68
C SER A 58 19.82 1.58 6.57
N GLY A 59 19.56 2.46 5.59
CA GLY A 59 18.21 2.93 5.30
C GLY A 59 17.22 1.78 5.06
N PRO A 60 15.95 2.08 4.75
CA PRO A 60 14.95 1.06 4.48
C PRO A 60 15.45 0.08 3.40
N ALA A 61 15.64 -1.18 3.75
CA ALA A 61 16.13 -2.20 2.82
C ALA A 61 14.99 -2.74 1.97
N ALA A 62 15.27 -3.06 0.69
CA ALA A 62 14.33 -3.79 -0.15
C ALA A 62 13.98 -5.13 0.52
N ASN A 63 12.71 -5.32 0.80
CA ASN A 63 12.22 -6.54 1.41
C ASN A 63 11.73 -7.48 0.29
N ALA A 64 12.28 -8.70 0.24
CA ALA A 64 11.92 -9.73 -0.73
C ALA A 64 10.77 -10.64 -0.26
N THR A 65 10.22 -10.39 0.92
CA THR A 65 9.08 -11.13 1.48
C THR A 65 7.83 -10.79 0.67
N GLN A 66 7.22 -11.84 0.12
CA GLN A 66 5.90 -11.77 -0.48
C GLN A 66 4.87 -12.19 0.58
N ASP A 67 3.99 -11.27 0.94
CA ASP A 67 2.86 -11.61 1.81
C ASP A 67 1.77 -12.36 1.02
N THR A 68 1.24 -13.41 1.65
CA THR A 68 0.18 -14.22 1.07
C THR A 68 -1.18 -13.79 1.62
N VAL A 69 -2.10 -13.48 0.73
CA VAL A 69 -3.50 -13.19 1.06
C VAL A 69 -4.33 -14.42 0.70
N VAL A 70 -5.02 -15.01 1.67
CA VAL A 70 -5.82 -16.24 1.48
C VAL A 70 -7.30 -15.94 1.67
N PHE A 71 -8.12 -16.36 0.70
CA PHE A 71 -9.57 -16.33 0.79
C PHE A 71 -10.11 -17.75 0.80
N ASN A 72 -10.81 -18.11 1.88
CA ASN A 72 -11.51 -19.38 1.97
C ASN A 72 -12.99 -19.15 1.70
N VAL A 73 -13.54 -20.00 0.84
CA VAL A 73 -14.92 -19.89 0.38
C VAL A 73 -15.57 -21.23 0.57
N THR A 74 -16.65 -21.24 1.35
CA THR A 74 -17.40 -22.46 1.62
C THR A 74 -18.60 -22.52 0.68
N PRO A 75 -18.77 -23.62 -0.09
CA PRO A 75 -19.98 -23.81 -0.87
C PRO A 75 -21.17 -24.08 0.06
N THR A 76 -22.29 -23.45 -0.24
CA THR A 76 -23.58 -23.69 0.39
C THR A 76 -24.46 -24.42 -0.61
N VAL A 77 -24.88 -25.64 -0.26
CA VAL A 77 -25.84 -26.41 -1.05
C VAL A 77 -27.22 -26.21 -0.43
N ALA A 78 -28.16 -25.68 -1.20
CA ALA A 78 -29.54 -25.57 -0.73
C ALA A 78 -30.09 -26.99 -0.47
N PRO A 79 -30.86 -27.21 0.61
CA PRO A 79 -31.46 -28.51 0.86
C PRO A 79 -32.36 -28.92 -0.31
N ALA A 80 -32.21 -30.17 -0.79
CA ALA A 80 -33.07 -30.72 -1.84
C ALA A 80 -34.48 -30.99 -1.30
N PRO A 81 -35.55 -30.81 -2.10
CA PRO A 81 -36.88 -31.23 -1.69
C PRO A 81 -37.06 -32.74 -1.93
N ALA A 82 -37.01 -33.54 -0.86
CA ALA A 82 -37.93 -34.66 -0.57
C ALA A 82 -37.38 -35.63 0.50
N ALA A 83 -38.27 -36.08 1.40
CA ALA A 83 -38.02 -37.17 2.33
C ALA A 83 -37.78 -38.50 1.58
N LEU A 84 -36.79 -39.26 2.06
CA LEU A 84 -36.44 -40.59 1.55
C LEU A 84 -37.44 -41.62 2.08
N THR A 85 -38.02 -42.45 1.21
CA THR A 85 -38.92 -43.56 1.64
C THR A 85 -38.29 -44.95 1.45
N ASN A 86 -37.32 -45.16 0.54
CA ASN A 86 -36.45 -46.34 0.53
C ASN A 86 -35.43 -46.26 -0.63
N GLY A 87 -34.18 -46.67 -0.38
CA GLY A 87 -33.19 -46.98 -1.43
C GLY A 87 -31.77 -46.47 -1.11
N ASN A 88 -30.87 -47.36 -0.69
CA ASN A 88 -29.43 -47.10 -0.73
C ASN A 88 -28.93 -47.18 -2.19
N ASP A 89 -27.97 -46.32 -2.55
CA ASP A 89 -27.19 -46.35 -3.80
C ASP A 89 -27.96 -46.24 -5.14
N LEU A 90 -29.13 -45.59 -5.17
CA LEU A 90 -29.83 -45.28 -6.42
C LEU A 90 -29.50 -43.86 -6.92
N SER A 91 -29.04 -43.75 -8.18
CA SER A 91 -28.85 -42.45 -8.85
C SER A 91 -30.19 -41.73 -9.05
N ARG A 92 -30.27 -40.44 -8.70
CA ARG A 92 -31.50 -39.62 -8.81
C ARG A 92 -31.20 -38.25 -9.40
N SER A 93 -32.16 -37.72 -10.17
CA SER A 93 -32.10 -36.36 -10.69
C SER A 93 -32.15 -35.33 -9.55
N TRP A 94 -31.17 -34.43 -9.52
CA TRP A 94 -31.15 -33.27 -8.63
C TRP A 94 -32.09 -32.18 -9.17
N ASN A 95 -33.10 -31.82 -8.37
CA ASN A 95 -34.03 -30.72 -8.68
C ASN A 95 -33.91 -29.54 -7.69
N GLY A 96 -32.89 -29.56 -6.82
CA GLY A 96 -32.57 -28.43 -5.95
C GLY A 96 -31.88 -27.30 -6.70
N SER A 97 -31.73 -26.15 -6.06
CA SER A 97 -30.91 -25.06 -6.59
C SER A 97 -29.46 -25.50 -6.79
N SER A 98 -28.75 -24.88 -7.73
CA SER A 98 -27.31 -25.05 -7.84
C SER A 98 -26.62 -24.72 -6.52
N PRO A 99 -25.55 -25.43 -6.13
CA PRO A 99 -24.64 -24.96 -5.09
C PRO A 99 -24.24 -23.51 -5.36
N SER A 100 -24.24 -22.69 -4.32
CA SER A 100 -23.79 -21.31 -4.37
C SER A 100 -22.61 -21.12 -3.43
N PHE A 101 -21.77 -20.13 -3.71
CA PHE A 101 -20.75 -19.70 -2.77
C PHE A 101 -21.31 -18.49 -2.01
N SER A 102 -21.30 -18.56 -0.68
CA SER A 102 -21.79 -17.49 0.18
C SER A 102 -20.66 -16.93 1.04
N GLY A 103 -20.71 -15.63 1.29
CA GLY A 103 -19.72 -14.92 2.08
C GLY A 103 -18.85 -14.00 1.22
N THR A 104 -18.26 -13.02 1.89
CA THR A 104 -17.39 -12.01 1.29
C THR A 104 -16.08 -12.09 2.07
N PRO A 105 -15.20 -13.07 1.77
CA PRO A 105 -14.01 -13.27 2.56
C PRO A 105 -13.07 -12.07 2.39
N THR A 106 -12.49 -11.65 3.52
CA THR A 106 -11.60 -10.50 3.59
C THR A 106 -10.28 -10.87 4.25
N ALA A 107 -9.25 -10.12 3.91
CA ALA A 107 -7.93 -10.21 4.52
C ALA A 107 -7.29 -8.82 4.53
N THR A 108 -6.56 -8.50 5.59
CA THR A 108 -6.03 -7.15 5.82
C THR A 108 -4.52 -7.18 5.93
N LEU A 109 -3.84 -6.29 5.21
CA LEU A 109 -2.40 -6.08 5.29
C LEU A 109 -2.09 -4.65 5.75
N PRO A 110 -1.15 -4.46 6.70
CA PRO A 110 -0.66 -3.13 7.04
C PRO A 110 0.21 -2.57 5.91
N VAL A 111 0.07 -1.28 5.61
CA VAL A 111 0.80 -0.59 4.54
C VAL A 111 1.44 0.67 5.08
N ALA A 112 2.67 0.94 4.65
CA ALA A 112 3.40 2.14 5.02
C ALA A 112 4.14 2.73 3.81
N VAL A 113 4.11 4.06 3.71
CA VAL A 113 4.84 4.83 2.68
C VAL A 113 5.68 5.88 3.37
N ARG A 114 6.96 5.96 2.97
CA ARG A 114 7.86 7.03 3.40
C ARG A 114 8.64 7.59 2.22
N SER A 115 8.79 8.90 2.16
CA SER A 115 9.55 9.59 1.11
C SER A 115 10.02 10.95 1.60
N ASN A 116 11.19 11.39 1.15
CA ASN A 116 11.66 12.79 1.25
C ASN A 116 11.63 13.51 -0.11
N ALA A 117 11.00 12.90 -1.11
CA ALA A 117 10.92 13.40 -2.48
C ALA A 117 9.56 14.06 -2.79
N GLY A 118 8.77 14.40 -1.78
CA GLY A 118 7.43 14.96 -1.95
C GLY A 118 6.34 13.87 -2.09
N PRO A 119 5.23 14.19 -2.80
CA PRO A 119 4.14 13.25 -3.00
C PRO A 119 4.58 11.96 -3.70
N VAL A 120 3.85 10.89 -3.45
CA VAL A 120 4.15 9.56 -3.99
C VAL A 120 2.96 9.05 -4.81
N SER A 121 3.22 8.52 -5.99
CA SER A 121 2.25 7.77 -6.77
C SER A 121 2.41 6.27 -6.55
N ILE A 122 1.32 5.54 -6.34
CA ILE A 122 1.35 4.08 -6.18
C ILE A 122 0.46 3.44 -7.24
N ALA A 123 1.01 2.47 -7.98
CA ALA A 123 0.26 1.67 -8.93
C ALA A 123 0.33 0.19 -8.56
N ALA A 124 -0.76 -0.54 -8.84
CA ALA A 124 -0.79 -1.99 -8.77
C ALA A 124 -0.58 -2.59 -10.17
N GLN A 125 0.29 -3.58 -10.28
CA GLN A 125 0.52 -4.36 -11.48
C GLN A 125 0.16 -5.82 -11.22
N VAL A 126 -0.74 -6.35 -12.04
CA VAL A 126 -1.15 -7.75 -12.00
C VAL A 126 -0.22 -8.52 -12.94
N SER A 127 0.72 -9.24 -12.36
CA SER A 127 1.71 -10.05 -13.11
C SER A 127 1.09 -11.36 -13.61
N ALA A 128 0.11 -11.91 -12.88
CA ALA A 128 -0.67 -13.07 -13.29
C ALA A 128 -2.09 -12.99 -12.70
N PRO A 129 -3.14 -13.34 -13.47
CA PRO A 129 -4.48 -13.49 -12.91
C PRO A 129 -4.52 -14.65 -11.92
N LEU A 130 -5.61 -14.77 -11.17
CA LEU A 130 -5.85 -15.94 -10.33
C LEU A 130 -6.10 -17.14 -11.24
N SER A 131 -5.23 -18.16 -11.20
CA SER A 131 -5.32 -19.34 -12.08
C SER A 131 -5.20 -20.62 -11.27
N ASN A 132 -5.96 -21.65 -11.69
CA ASN A 132 -5.81 -23.03 -11.21
C ASN A 132 -5.18 -23.95 -12.28
N GLY A 133 -4.66 -23.38 -13.37
CA GLY A 133 -4.09 -24.09 -14.52
C GLY A 133 -5.08 -24.34 -15.66
N SER A 134 -6.38 -24.54 -15.37
CA SER A 134 -7.42 -24.79 -16.39
C SER A 134 -8.40 -23.64 -16.55
N HIS A 135 -8.60 -22.86 -15.49
CA HIS A 135 -9.53 -21.75 -15.40
C HIS A 135 -8.85 -20.56 -14.73
N THR A 136 -9.30 -19.36 -15.12
CA THR A 136 -8.79 -18.09 -14.59
C THR A 136 -9.91 -17.24 -14.04
N ILE A 137 -9.63 -16.56 -12.93
CA ILE A 137 -10.47 -15.50 -12.36
C ILE A 137 -9.73 -14.18 -12.56
N PRO A 138 -10.37 -13.14 -13.15
CA PRO A 138 -9.76 -11.83 -13.27
C PRO A 138 -9.33 -11.29 -11.90
N MET A 139 -8.16 -10.65 -11.81
CA MET A 139 -7.69 -10.10 -10.53
C MET A 139 -8.59 -8.97 -10.01
N SER A 140 -9.35 -8.33 -10.90
CA SER A 140 -10.40 -7.36 -10.56
C SER A 140 -11.56 -7.94 -9.73
N ALA A 141 -11.64 -9.27 -9.56
CA ALA A 141 -12.54 -9.89 -8.59
C ALA A 141 -12.11 -9.65 -7.13
N ILE A 142 -10.87 -9.21 -6.91
CA ILE A 142 -10.35 -8.77 -5.62
C ILE A 142 -10.48 -7.25 -5.52
N GLY A 143 -11.39 -6.79 -4.66
CA GLY A 143 -11.48 -5.39 -4.27
C GLY A 143 -10.44 -5.05 -3.21
N VAL A 144 -9.92 -3.83 -3.23
CA VAL A 144 -8.99 -3.33 -2.20
C VAL A 144 -9.50 -2.00 -1.68
N THR A 145 -9.63 -1.87 -0.37
CA THR A 145 -9.99 -0.62 0.30
C THR A 145 -8.93 -0.24 1.31
N SER A 146 -8.79 1.06 1.58
CA SER A 146 -7.86 1.58 2.58
C SER A 146 -8.60 2.13 3.78
N SER A 147 -8.02 1.98 4.96
CA SER A 147 -8.49 2.63 6.19
C SER A 147 -8.15 4.13 6.26
N SER A 148 -7.42 4.69 5.29
CA SER A 148 -6.99 6.09 5.29
C SER A 148 -7.10 6.70 3.88
N SER A 149 -7.72 7.88 3.78
CA SER A 149 -7.77 8.66 2.54
C SER A 149 -6.42 9.27 2.16
N ALA A 150 -5.51 9.44 3.13
CA ALA A 150 -4.15 9.92 2.89
C ALA A 150 -3.21 8.81 2.36
N LEU A 151 -3.65 7.56 2.36
CA LEU A 151 -2.95 6.44 1.72
C LEU A 151 -3.96 5.54 1.00
N PRO A 152 -4.53 6.02 -0.12
CA PRO A 152 -5.51 5.24 -0.88
C PRO A 152 -4.90 3.94 -1.41
N ALA A 153 -5.74 2.91 -1.55
CA ALA A 153 -5.34 1.66 -2.18
C ALA A 153 -5.56 1.75 -3.70
N PRO A 154 -4.56 1.38 -4.54
CA PRO A 154 -4.78 1.25 -5.97
C PRO A 154 -5.77 0.11 -6.27
N ALA A 155 -6.70 0.35 -7.18
CA ALA A 155 -7.59 -0.70 -7.67
C ALA A 155 -6.79 -1.75 -8.49
N LEU A 156 -7.22 -3.02 -8.41
CA LEU A 156 -6.61 -4.10 -9.16
C LEU A 156 -7.29 -4.22 -10.53
N PRO A 157 -6.58 -4.02 -11.66
CA PRO A 157 -7.14 -4.29 -12.98
C PRO A 157 -7.32 -5.80 -13.18
N ALA A 158 -8.02 -6.20 -14.24
CA ALA A 158 -8.12 -7.62 -14.59
C ALA A 158 -6.75 -8.26 -14.90
N ALA A 159 -5.88 -7.50 -15.56
CA ALA A 159 -4.50 -7.83 -15.89
C ALA A 159 -3.68 -6.55 -16.13
N GLY A 160 -2.34 -6.63 -16.08
CA GLY A 160 -1.46 -5.51 -16.39
C GLY A 160 -1.41 -4.44 -15.31
N THR A 161 -1.04 -3.22 -15.68
CA THR A 161 -0.87 -2.09 -14.75
C THR A 161 -2.16 -1.30 -14.60
N GLY A 162 -2.58 -1.08 -13.34
CA GLY A 162 -3.76 -0.31 -12.98
C GLY A 162 -3.49 1.20 -12.92
N ALA A 163 -4.56 1.96 -12.71
CA ALA A 163 -4.46 3.39 -12.46
C ALA A 163 -3.68 3.66 -11.17
N ALA A 164 -2.78 4.63 -11.20
CA ALA A 164 -2.02 5.03 -10.04
C ALA A 164 -2.84 5.93 -9.11
N VAL A 165 -2.63 5.80 -7.81
CA VAL A 165 -3.24 6.65 -6.77
C VAL A 165 -2.20 7.57 -6.17
N LEU A 166 -2.64 8.76 -5.76
CA LEU A 166 -1.77 9.77 -5.18
C LEU A 166 -1.75 9.66 -3.65
N VAL A 167 -0.56 9.66 -3.08
CA VAL A 167 -0.28 9.81 -1.65
C VAL A 167 0.27 11.23 -1.44
N PRO A 168 -0.48 12.11 -0.76
CA PRO A 168 -0.05 13.47 -0.50
C PRO A 168 1.13 13.51 0.48
N THR A 169 1.87 14.63 0.48
CA THR A 169 2.84 14.90 1.55
C THR A 169 2.17 15.05 2.92
N GLY A 170 2.97 14.93 3.97
CA GLY A 170 2.53 15.00 5.35
C GLY A 170 2.47 13.64 6.04
N GLY A 171 1.85 13.63 7.22
CA GLY A 171 1.72 12.47 8.09
C GLY A 171 2.48 12.63 9.40
N THR A 172 2.64 11.53 10.15
CA THR A 172 3.28 11.60 11.48
C THR A 172 4.78 11.83 11.33
N GLY A 173 5.32 12.85 12.01
CA GLY A 173 6.76 13.14 12.00
C GLY A 173 7.26 13.98 10.81
N THR A 174 6.37 14.56 9.98
CA THR A 174 6.77 15.37 8.82
C THR A 174 6.84 16.87 9.09
N SER A 175 6.63 17.33 10.33
CA SER A 175 6.51 18.76 10.67
C SER A 175 7.73 19.60 10.31
N ALA A 176 8.91 18.98 10.22
CA ALA A 176 10.15 19.68 9.84
C ALA A 176 10.17 20.13 8.37
N ALA A 177 9.45 19.44 7.48
CA ALA A 177 9.36 19.77 6.06
C ALA A 177 8.07 19.20 5.44
N PRO A 178 6.89 19.77 5.76
CA PRO A 178 5.58 19.19 5.46
C PRO A 178 5.24 19.13 3.95
N SER A 179 5.95 19.89 3.12
CA SER A 179 5.80 19.89 1.65
C SER A 179 6.77 18.94 0.93
N LEU A 180 7.74 18.35 1.64
CA LEU A 180 8.77 17.48 1.06
C LEU A 180 8.72 16.06 1.62
N LEU A 181 8.21 15.90 2.84
CA LEU A 181 8.15 14.62 3.53
C LEU A 181 6.77 13.99 3.39
N THR A 182 6.74 12.71 3.08
CA THR A 182 5.56 11.86 3.09
C THR A 182 5.80 10.74 4.08
N GLN A 183 4.91 10.57 5.07
CA GLN A 183 4.95 9.46 6.02
C GLN A 183 3.53 9.01 6.37
N GLN A 184 3.01 8.05 5.62
CA GLN A 184 1.64 7.57 5.76
C GLN A 184 1.60 6.09 6.13
N THR A 185 0.60 5.71 6.90
CA THR A 185 0.30 4.32 7.25
C THR A 185 -1.18 4.05 7.14
N ALA A 186 -1.56 2.87 6.67
CA ALA A 186 -2.94 2.42 6.57
C ALA A 186 -3.03 0.91 6.69
N ASN A 187 -4.25 0.40 6.81
CA ASN A 187 -4.55 -1.00 6.61
C ASN A 187 -5.30 -1.13 5.28
N TRP A 188 -4.79 -1.96 4.37
CA TRP A 188 -5.49 -2.31 3.14
C TRP A 188 -6.24 -3.60 3.34
N THR A 189 -7.55 -3.57 3.10
CA THR A 189 -8.42 -4.73 3.19
C THR A 189 -8.75 -5.20 1.79
N PHE A 190 -8.35 -6.43 1.51
CA PHE A 190 -8.64 -7.15 0.29
C PHE A 190 -9.92 -7.95 0.50
N THR A 191 -10.80 -7.92 -0.49
CA THR A 191 -12.11 -8.56 -0.46
C THR A 191 -12.31 -9.34 -1.75
N TYR A 192 -12.57 -10.63 -1.66
CA TYR A 192 -12.90 -11.41 -2.84
C TYR A 192 -14.41 -11.37 -3.12
N THR A 193 -14.77 -10.92 -4.32
CA THR A 193 -16.13 -10.97 -4.85
C THR A 193 -16.26 -12.14 -5.82
N HIS A 194 -17.18 -13.05 -5.54
CA HIS A 194 -17.35 -14.26 -6.32
C HIS A 194 -18.04 -14.01 -7.67
N PRO A 195 -17.39 -14.30 -8.80
CA PRO A 195 -18.09 -14.41 -10.07
C PRO A 195 -19.05 -15.62 -10.05
N PRO A 196 -20.28 -15.51 -10.57
CA PRO A 196 -21.35 -16.50 -10.41
C PRO A 196 -21.12 -17.88 -11.08
N ALA A 197 -20.00 -18.09 -11.76
CA ALA A 197 -19.70 -19.32 -12.51
C ALA A 197 -18.26 -19.82 -12.33
N THR A 198 -17.64 -19.55 -11.20
CA THR A 198 -16.24 -19.96 -10.96
C THR A 198 -16.18 -21.43 -10.57
N PRO A 199 -15.48 -22.30 -11.33
CA PRO A 199 -15.30 -23.70 -10.95
C PRO A 199 -14.57 -23.82 -9.61
N ALA A 200 -14.88 -24.88 -8.85
CA ALA A 200 -14.17 -25.17 -7.62
C ALA A 200 -12.68 -25.42 -7.90
N GLY A 201 -11.80 -24.94 -7.01
CA GLY A 201 -10.36 -25.16 -7.12
C GLY A 201 -9.56 -24.13 -6.32
N SER A 202 -8.25 -24.36 -6.26
CA SER A 202 -7.29 -23.41 -5.68
C SER A 202 -6.72 -22.53 -6.78
N TYR A 203 -6.94 -21.23 -6.67
CA TYR A 203 -6.45 -20.24 -7.62
C TYR A 203 -5.37 -19.40 -6.97
N SER A 204 -4.24 -19.22 -7.67
CA SER A 204 -3.14 -18.36 -7.22
C SER A 204 -2.79 -17.35 -8.30
N GLY A 205 -2.29 -16.20 -7.86
CA GLY A 205 -1.90 -15.09 -8.72
C GLY A 205 -1.06 -14.11 -7.91
N THR A 206 -0.47 -13.14 -8.60
CA THR A 206 0.49 -12.23 -7.97
C THR A 206 0.26 -10.79 -8.42
N VAL A 207 0.34 -9.87 -7.46
CA VAL A 207 0.27 -8.43 -7.67
C VAL A 207 1.54 -7.80 -7.14
N THR A 208 2.10 -6.86 -7.91
CA THR A 208 3.23 -6.03 -7.51
C THR A 208 2.74 -4.59 -7.34
N PHE A 209 3.03 -3.99 -6.19
CA PHE A 209 2.77 -2.58 -5.95
C PHE A 209 4.05 -1.78 -6.14
N THR A 210 3.99 -0.73 -6.96
CA THR A 210 5.15 0.13 -7.24
C THR A 210 4.85 1.53 -6.78
N ALA A 211 5.76 2.11 -5.99
CA ALA A 211 5.71 3.50 -5.58
C ALA A 211 6.73 4.33 -6.39
N THR A 212 6.32 5.51 -6.84
CA THR A 212 7.15 6.46 -7.61
C THR A 212 7.02 7.84 -6.99
N ALA A 213 8.15 8.53 -6.79
CA ALA A 213 8.13 9.93 -6.36
C ALA A 213 7.76 10.86 -7.53
N LEU A 214 7.00 11.92 -7.25
CA LEU A 214 6.56 12.91 -8.24
C LEU A 214 7.45 14.16 -8.29
#